data_AF-A0A5C9AHL5-F1
#
_entry.id   AF-A0A5C9AHL5-F1
#
_cell.length_a   1.000
_cell.length_b   1.000
_cell.length_c   1.000
_cell.angle_alpha   90.00
_cell.angle_beta   90.00
_cell.angle_gamma   90.00
#
_symmetry.space_group_name_H-M   'P 1'
#
loop_
_entity.id
_entity.type
_entity.pdbx_description
1 polymer ?
#
loop_
_entity_poly.entity_id
_entity_poly.type
_entity_poly.pdbx_seq_one_letter_code
_entity_poly.pdbx_strand_id
1 'polypeptide(L)' 'NHLKLRFHGRRSVMPRHPCDEIKEPLRKAILKQLGLS' A
#
# COMPACT_ATOMS: atom_id res chain seq x y z
N ASN A 1 -13.86 -2.48 1.48
CA ASN A 1 -13.42 -2.86 0.11
C ASN A 1 -12.05 -2.21 -0.16
N HIS A 2 -10.98 -2.99 -0.30
CA HIS A 2 -9.61 -2.45 -0.42
C HIS A 2 -9.18 -2.26 -1.88
N LEU A 3 -8.22 -1.37 -2.13
CA LEU A 3 -7.65 -1.15 -3.45
C LEU A 3 -6.46 -2.10 -3.66
N LYS A 4 -6.46 -2.86 -4.76
CA LYS A 4 -5.32 -3.69 -5.15
C LYS A 4 -4.38 -2.88 -6.04
N LEU A 5 -3.13 -2.74 -5.63
CA LEU A 5 -2.09 -2.03 -6.38
C LEU A 5 -1.25 -3.02 -7.19
N ARG A 6 -0.90 -2.63 -8.42
CA ARG A 6 0.00 -3.37 -9.31
C ARG A 6 1.03 -2.41 -9.90
N PHE A 7 2.31 -2.71 -9.75
CA PHE A 7 3.40 -1.88 -10.26
C PHE A 7 4.60 -2.76 -10.67
N HIS A 8 5.06 -2.66 -11.91
CA HIS A 8 6.15 -3.49 -12.48
C HIS A 8 6.09 -4.99 -12.10
N GLY A 9 4.91 -5.61 -12.23
CA GLY A 9 4.68 -7.01 -11.87
C GLY A 9 4.54 -7.30 -10.37
N ARG A 10 4.82 -6.32 -9.50
CA ARG A 10 4.64 -6.40 -8.05
C ARG A 10 3.21 -6.04 -7.65
N ARG A 11 2.77 -6.55 -6.52
CA ARG A 11 1.39 -6.44 -6.02
C ARG A 11 1.38 -6.02 -4.55
N SER A 12 0.47 -5.11 -4.20
CA SER A 12 0.17 -4.74 -2.81
C SER A 12 -1.31 -4.40 -2.64
N VAL A 13 -1.75 -4.19 -1.41
CA VAL A 13 -3.13 -3.82 -1.09
C VAL A 13 -3.13 -2.53 -0.28
N MET A 14 -3.79 -1.52 -0.80
CA MET A 14 -4.01 -0.26 -0.11
C MET A 14 -5.36 -0.31 0.60
N PRO A 15 -5.38 -0.17 1.94
CA PRO A 15 -6.63 -0.04 2.67
C PRO A 15 -7.31 1.27 2.27
N ARG A 16 -8.62 1.21 2.05
CA ARG A 16 -9.47 2.40 1.90
C ARG A 16 -10.25 2.53 3.20
N HIS A 17 -9.63 3.17 4.19
CA HIS A 17 -10.35 3.65 5.37
C HIS A 17 -10.58 5.16 5.20
N PRO A 18 -11.84 5.63 5.27
CA PRO A 18 -12.18 7.01 4.96
C PRO A 18 -11.81 8.03 6.05
N CYS A 19 -11.28 7.61 7.21
CA CYS A 19 -11.16 8.48 8.38
C CYS A 19 -9.78 8.50 9.06
N ASP A 20 -8.84 7.64 8.67
CA ASP A 20 -7.51 7.58 9.30
C ASP A 20 -6.40 7.59 8.25
N GLU A 21 -5.40 8.43 8.49
CA GLU A 21 -4.15 8.40 7.73
C GLU A 21 -3.49 7.01 7.83
N ILE A 22 -2.85 6.60 6.73
CA ILE A 22 -2.11 5.34 6.71
C ILE A 22 -0.91 5.47 7.65
N LYS A 23 -0.92 4.70 8.73
CA LYS A 23 0.20 4.60 9.65
C LYS A 23 1.50 4.35 8.88
N GLU A 24 2.54 5.12 9.22
CA GLU A 24 3.89 5.02 8.64
C GLU A 24 4.44 3.58 8.44
N PRO A 25 4.34 2.63 9.40
CA PRO A 25 4.81 1.27 9.18
C PRO A 25 4.10 0.57 8.02
N LEU A 26 2.79 0.81 7.87
CA LEU A 26 2.00 0.23 6.78
C LEU A 26 2.36 0.88 5.44
N ARG A 27 2.57 2.20 5.43
CA ARG A 27 3.05 2.92 4.24
C ARG A 27 4.39 2.36 3.75
N LYS A 28 5.37 2.20 4.65
CA LYS A 28 6.68 1.63 4.33
C LYS A 28 6.57 0.19 3.82
N ALA A 29 5.70 -0.63 4.41
CA ALA A 29 5.48 -1.99 3.95
C ALA A 29 4.92 -2.04 2.51
N ILE A 30 3.96 -1.18 2.18
CA ILE A 30 3.40 -1.07 0.82
C ILE A 30 4.49 -0.64 -0.17
N LEU A 31 5.28 0.38 0.16
CA LEU A 31 6.36 0.85 -0.71
C LEU A 31 7.43 -0.23 -0.95
N LYS A 32 7.82 -0.96 0.11
CA LYS A 32 8.76 -2.09 0.00
C LYS A 32 8.21 -3.21 -0.90
N GLN A 33 6.93 -3.56 -0.73
CA GLN A 33 6.26 -4.55 -1.58
C GLN A 33 6.22 -4.12 -3.05
N LEU A 34 6.08 -2.82 -3.32
CA LEU A 34 6.09 -2.26 -4.67
C LEU A 34 7.50 -1.99 -5.22
N GLY A 35 8.55 -2.10 -4.40
CA GLY A 35 9.93 -1.83 -4.82
C GLY A 35 10.25 -0.35 -5.01
N LEU A 36 9.53 0.52 -4.32
CA LEU A 36 9.67 1.97 -4.41
C LEU A 36 10.55 2.55 -3.30
N SER A 37 10.95 1.72 -2.31
CA SER A 37 11.76 2.09 -1.15
C SER A 37 12.65 0.94 -0.71
#